data_AF-A0A1J5IMR9-F1
#
_entry.id   AF-A0A1J5IMR9-F1
#
_cell.length_a   1.000
_cell.length_b   1.000
_cell.length_c   1.000
_cell.angle_alpha   90.00
_cell.angle_beta   90.00
_cell.angle_gamma   90.00
#
_symmetry.space_group_name_H-M   'P 1'
#
loop_
_entity.id
_entity.type
_entity.pdbx_description
1 polymer ?
#
loop_
_entity_poly.entity_id
_entity_poly.type
_entity_poly.pdbx_seq_one_letter_code
_entity_poly.pdbx_strand_id
1 'polypeptide(L)'
;MIQMDLEQRQSVRFDRPFLVTNHEDEAFSAAFVGADVNLTGLGFYIEDPDLFLPNQQLSLRVRNEQTDEMYCLEGVEVVHLRPGESGQYLCGCHIAQVTSGQLLAHHRLVMTDANTALVSMQASKLSEFNFLEDGSALSKDEADFQEASMALNLAVTQSEENQKEVMRFLNTVENLFNCPLDNETKLQELKEEFSDFRVYLQQMNDSTVAFATLAKLLAHTPEDSADKLAWRTLIADFETRFLTETQQVAYDFMHQGLDATEAIEIANEYLKK
;
A
#
# COMPACT_ATOMS: atom_id res chain seq x y z
N MET A 1 -16.55 -11.82 17.81
CA MET A 1 -17.58 -11.34 16.85
C MET A 1 -17.55 -9.82 16.85
N ILE A 2 -16.62 -9.24 16.09
CA ILE A 2 -16.63 -7.85 15.62
C ILE A 2 -16.09 -7.95 14.20
N GLN A 3 -16.95 -8.46 13.31
CA GLN A 3 -16.80 -8.32 11.87
C GLN A 3 -17.63 -7.09 11.55
N MET A 4 -17.04 -5.92 11.77
CA MET A 4 -17.60 -4.65 11.28
C MET A 4 -16.94 -4.40 9.94
N ASP A 5 -17.76 -4.35 8.90
CA ASP A 5 -17.41 -4.18 7.50
C ASP A 5 -16.36 -3.09 7.29
N LEU A 6 -15.21 -3.47 6.74
CA LEU A 6 -14.20 -2.53 6.24
C LEU A 6 -14.78 -1.66 5.10
N GLU A 7 -15.77 -2.16 4.36
CA GLU A 7 -16.54 -1.40 3.37
C GLU A 7 -17.33 -0.23 4.00
N GLN A 8 -17.77 -0.33 5.26
CA GLN A 8 -18.39 0.79 5.96
C GLN A 8 -17.39 1.89 6.35
N ARG A 9 -16.07 1.65 6.34
CA ARG A 9 -15.08 2.69 6.69
C ARG A 9 -14.72 3.60 5.52
N GLN A 10 -14.95 3.19 4.27
CA GLN A 10 -14.70 4.04 3.10
C GLN A 10 -15.78 5.12 2.90
N SER A 11 -17.01 4.85 3.34
CA SER A 11 -18.17 5.71 3.11
C SER A 11 -18.58 6.58 4.30
N VAL A 12 -18.16 6.23 5.52
CA VAL A 12 -18.48 7.02 6.71
C VAL A 12 -17.59 8.27 6.75
N ARG A 13 -18.25 9.43 6.80
CA ARG A 13 -17.61 10.74 6.98
C ARG A 13 -17.47 11.03 8.47
N PHE A 14 -16.35 11.62 8.86
CA PHE A 14 -16.05 11.98 10.24
C PHE A 14 -15.62 13.44 10.34
N ASP A 15 -16.05 14.11 11.41
CA ASP A 15 -15.65 15.49 11.68
C ASP A 15 -14.20 15.54 12.16
N ARG A 16 -13.42 16.44 11.57
CA ARG A 16 -12.03 16.65 11.98
C ARG A 16 -11.61 18.11 11.77
N PRO A 17 -10.85 18.71 12.69
CA PRO A 17 -10.40 20.10 12.53
C PRO A 17 -9.20 20.16 11.57
N PHE A 18 -9.43 20.76 10.41
CA PHE A 18 -8.41 21.07 9.41
C PHE A 18 -8.78 22.36 8.69
N LEU A 19 -7.79 22.97 8.03
CA LEU A 19 -7.97 24.14 7.18
C LEU A 19 -7.63 23.77 5.75
N VAL A 20 -8.38 24.33 4.80
CA VAL A 20 -8.19 24.11 3.36
C VAL A 20 -8.02 25.45 2.68
N THR A 21 -7.02 25.59 1.80
CA THR A 21 -6.85 26.77 0.96
C THR A 21 -6.40 26.36 -0.44
N ASN A 22 -6.23 27.34 -1.33
CA ASN A 22 -5.64 27.13 -2.64
C ASN A 22 -4.19 26.62 -2.51
N HIS A 23 -3.74 25.80 -3.45
CA HIS A 23 -2.38 25.25 -3.51
C HIS A 23 -1.27 26.31 -3.32
N GLU A 24 -1.46 27.51 -3.88
CA GLU A 24 -0.50 28.62 -3.85
C GLU A 24 -0.47 29.41 -2.53
N ASP A 25 -1.49 29.29 -1.68
CA ASP A 25 -1.59 30.03 -0.42
C ASP A 25 -0.88 29.29 0.71
N GLU A 26 0.43 29.49 0.80
CA GLU A 26 1.27 28.82 1.81
C GLU A 26 0.98 29.29 3.24
N ALA A 27 0.42 30.49 3.39
CA ALA A 27 0.16 31.11 4.68
C ALA A 27 -1.22 30.77 5.25
N PHE A 28 -2.08 30.06 4.50
CA PHE A 28 -3.48 29.82 4.86
C PHE A 28 -4.22 31.14 5.18
N SER A 29 -3.89 32.20 4.45
CA SER A 29 -4.39 33.54 4.67
C SER A 29 -5.86 33.70 4.31
N ALA A 30 -6.36 32.88 3.38
CA ALA A 30 -7.75 32.83 2.96
C ALA A 30 -8.30 31.38 3.05
N ALA A 31 -8.08 30.74 4.20
CA ALA A 31 -8.45 29.34 4.39
C ALA A 31 -9.94 29.14 4.73
N PHE A 32 -10.49 28.07 4.19
CA PHE A 32 -11.78 27.49 4.55
C PHE A 32 -11.63 26.51 5.71
N VAL A 33 -12.70 26.42 6.52
CA VAL A 33 -12.75 25.50 7.66
C VAL A 33 -13.22 24.13 7.18
N GLY A 34 -12.45 23.10 7.52
CA GLY A 34 -12.81 21.70 7.29
C GLY A 34 -14.10 21.32 8.02
N ALA A 35 -14.96 20.58 7.32
CA ALA A 35 -16.21 20.06 7.85
C ALA A 35 -16.05 18.59 8.20
N ASP A 36 -15.84 17.76 7.18
CA ASP A 36 -15.75 16.32 7.31
C ASP A 36 -14.67 15.74 6.38
N VAL A 37 -14.21 14.53 6.69
CA VAL A 37 -13.30 13.77 5.83
C VAL A 37 -13.68 12.30 5.81
N ASN A 38 -13.32 11.61 4.74
CA ASN A 38 -13.26 10.15 4.66
C ASN A 38 -12.00 9.75 3.87
N LEU A 39 -11.88 8.47 3.51
CA LEU A 39 -10.66 7.96 2.86
C LEU A 39 -10.36 8.57 1.49
N THR A 40 -11.38 9.05 0.78
CA THR A 40 -11.26 9.50 -0.63
C THR A 40 -11.89 10.87 -0.84
N GLY A 41 -12.15 11.62 0.23
CA GLY A 41 -12.97 12.81 0.16
C GLY A 41 -12.80 13.71 1.37
N LEU A 42 -12.96 15.00 1.11
CA LEU A 42 -12.96 16.03 2.12
C LEU A 42 -14.12 17.00 1.88
N GLY A 43 -14.70 17.49 2.96
CA GLY A 43 -15.71 18.53 2.96
C GLY A 43 -15.18 19.76 3.69
N PHE A 44 -15.46 20.96 3.18
CA PHE A 44 -15.15 22.21 3.87
C PHE A 44 -16.25 23.25 3.67
N TYR A 45 -16.35 24.18 4.61
CA TYR A 45 -17.36 25.24 4.59
C TYR A 45 -16.91 26.43 3.76
N ILE A 46 -17.81 26.93 2.91
CA ILE A 46 -17.63 28.13 2.09
C ILE A 46 -18.77 29.12 2.35
N GLU A 47 -18.50 30.41 2.22
CA GLU A 47 -19.51 31.45 2.45
C GLU A 47 -20.31 31.78 1.19
N ASP A 48 -19.67 31.66 0.02
CA ASP A 48 -20.26 31.97 -1.28
C ASP A 48 -20.23 30.71 -2.18
N PRO A 49 -21.40 30.14 -2.56
CA PRO A 49 -21.47 28.97 -3.41
C PRO A 49 -20.97 29.22 -4.83
N ASP A 50 -20.89 30.46 -5.29
CA ASP A 50 -20.41 30.80 -6.65
C ASP A 50 -18.88 30.67 -6.78
N LEU A 51 -18.16 30.44 -5.67
CA LEU A 51 -16.71 30.23 -5.66
C LEU A 51 -16.29 28.91 -6.32
N PHE A 52 -17.16 27.91 -6.30
CA PHE A 52 -16.86 26.56 -6.80
C PHE A 52 -18.00 26.04 -7.66
N LEU A 53 -17.69 25.20 -8.64
CA LEU A 53 -18.68 24.55 -9.48
C LEU A 53 -18.57 23.04 -9.35
N PRO A 54 -19.68 22.28 -9.40
CA PRO A 54 -19.62 20.83 -9.51
C PRO A 54 -18.76 20.38 -10.70
N ASN A 55 -18.01 19.31 -10.51
CA ASN A 55 -17.00 18.74 -11.42
C ASN A 55 -15.77 19.63 -11.68
N GLN A 56 -15.62 20.73 -10.93
CA GLN A 56 -14.41 21.54 -10.98
C GLN A 56 -13.25 20.78 -10.32
N GLN A 57 -12.13 20.73 -11.00
CA GLN A 57 -10.87 20.23 -10.46
C GLN A 57 -10.13 21.34 -9.71
N LEU A 58 -9.71 21.04 -8.49
CA LEU A 58 -9.06 21.93 -7.55
C LEU A 58 -7.70 21.38 -7.18
N SER A 59 -6.76 22.30 -6.93
CA SER A 59 -5.52 21.98 -6.22
C SER A 59 -5.59 22.67 -4.87
N LEU A 60 -5.56 21.86 -3.81
CA LEU A 60 -5.82 22.31 -2.46
C LEU A 60 -4.56 22.14 -1.61
N ARG A 61 -4.31 23.08 -0.72
CA ARG A 61 -3.37 22.92 0.40
C ARG A 61 -4.18 22.73 1.66
N VAL A 62 -3.85 21.69 2.42
CA VAL A 62 -4.61 21.32 3.61
C VAL A 62 -3.67 21.26 4.81
N ARG A 63 -4.11 21.84 5.93
CA ARG A 63 -3.37 21.87 7.18
C ARG A 63 -4.18 21.24 8.30
N ASN A 64 -3.57 20.31 9.02
CA ASN A 64 -4.14 19.79 10.26
C ASN A 64 -4.02 20.84 11.36
N GLU A 65 -5.11 21.18 12.02
CA GLU A 65 -5.04 22.11 13.17
C GLU A 65 -4.48 21.44 14.43
N GLN A 66 -4.47 20.10 14.49
CA GLN A 66 -3.97 19.34 15.66
C GLN A 66 -2.47 19.05 15.58
N THR A 67 -1.94 18.76 14.40
CA THR A 67 -0.53 18.35 14.21
C THR A 67 0.32 19.39 13.49
N ASP A 68 -0.30 20.45 12.96
CA ASP A 68 0.33 21.47 12.09
C ASP A 68 0.98 20.89 10.82
N GLU A 69 0.68 19.63 10.50
CA GLU A 69 1.13 19.00 9.25
C GLU A 69 0.37 19.60 8.06
N MET A 70 1.12 19.91 7.01
CA MET A 70 0.60 20.46 5.76
C MET A 70 0.88 19.52 4.61
N TYR A 71 -0.06 19.42 3.69
CA TYR A 71 0.09 18.65 2.47
C TYR A 71 -0.73 19.28 1.35
N CYS A 72 -0.32 18.99 0.12
CA CYS A 72 -1.00 19.45 -1.07
C CYS A 72 -1.78 18.29 -1.68
N LEU A 73 -3.01 18.54 -2.10
CA LEU A 73 -3.81 17.65 -2.91
C LEU A 73 -3.93 18.27 -4.30
N GLU A 74 -3.44 17.57 -5.31
CA GLU A 74 -3.72 17.91 -6.70
C GLU A 74 -4.97 17.13 -7.15
N GLY A 75 -5.71 17.63 -8.14
CA GLY A 75 -6.83 16.88 -8.73
C GLY A 75 -7.98 16.53 -7.78
N VAL A 76 -8.43 17.49 -6.97
CA VAL A 76 -9.61 17.36 -6.11
C VAL A 76 -10.86 17.82 -6.86
N GLU A 77 -11.83 16.95 -7.05
CA GLU A 77 -13.07 17.26 -7.76
C GLU A 77 -14.18 17.71 -6.81
N VAL A 78 -14.84 18.82 -7.13
CA VAL A 78 -16.04 19.26 -6.41
C VAL A 78 -17.22 18.37 -6.80
N VAL A 79 -17.76 17.60 -5.86
CA VAL A 79 -18.89 16.68 -6.10
C VAL A 79 -20.23 17.37 -5.85
N HIS A 80 -20.34 18.14 -4.77
CA HIS A 80 -21.58 18.82 -4.44
C HIS A 80 -21.38 20.07 -3.59
N LEU A 81 -22.34 20.99 -3.73
CA LEU A 81 -22.51 22.15 -2.86
C LEU A 81 -23.84 22.01 -2.14
N ARG A 82 -23.83 21.88 -0.82
CA ARG A 82 -25.05 21.75 -0.02
C ARG A 82 -25.19 22.95 0.92
N PRO A 83 -26.36 23.58 1.04
CA PRO A 83 -26.57 24.60 2.05
C PRO A 83 -26.43 23.97 3.45
N GLY A 84 -25.62 24.59 4.30
CA GLY A 84 -25.43 24.23 5.71
C GLY A 84 -26.42 24.97 6.61
N GLU A 85 -26.48 24.55 7.88
CA GLU A 85 -27.47 25.05 8.84
C GLU A 85 -27.25 26.51 9.26
N SER A 86 -26.03 27.02 9.10
CA SER A 86 -25.58 28.34 9.59
C SER A 86 -25.45 29.40 8.50
N GLY A 87 -26.03 29.18 7.31
CA GLY A 87 -25.92 30.10 6.15
C GLY A 87 -24.63 29.95 5.34
N GLN A 88 -23.74 29.05 5.73
CA GLN A 88 -22.58 28.60 4.94
C GLN A 88 -22.99 27.44 4.02
N TYR A 89 -22.20 27.17 2.98
CA TYR A 89 -22.35 26.01 2.11
C TYR A 89 -21.27 24.98 2.40
N LEU A 90 -21.63 23.71 2.41
CA LEU A 90 -20.71 22.58 2.45
C LEU A 90 -20.27 22.26 1.02
N CYS A 91 -18.99 22.49 0.75
CA CYS A 91 -18.32 22.01 -0.46
C CYS A 91 -17.81 20.59 -0.19
N GLY A 92 -18.45 19.61 -0.81
CA GLY A 92 -18.04 18.22 -0.75
C GLY A 92 -17.16 17.88 -1.94
N CYS A 93 -15.94 17.44 -1.66
CA CYS A 93 -14.96 17.11 -2.67
C CYS A 93 -14.56 15.63 -2.63
N HIS A 94 -14.20 15.11 -3.79
CA HIS A 94 -13.60 13.80 -3.98
C HIS A 94 -12.17 13.95 -4.50
N ILE A 95 -11.25 13.16 -3.99
CA ILE A 95 -9.86 13.19 -4.42
C ILE A 95 -9.74 12.32 -5.66
N ALA A 96 -9.72 12.95 -6.84
CA ALA A 96 -9.84 12.25 -8.13
C ALA A 96 -8.49 11.90 -8.77
N GLN A 97 -7.45 12.73 -8.58
CA GLN A 97 -6.12 12.51 -9.18
C GLN A 97 -5.01 12.95 -8.22
N VAL A 98 -4.50 12.05 -7.39
CA VAL A 98 -3.38 12.33 -6.48
C VAL A 98 -2.24 11.34 -6.63
N THR A 99 -1.03 11.79 -6.29
CA THR A 99 0.13 10.92 -6.12
C THR A 99 0.02 10.12 -4.82
N SER A 100 0.66 8.94 -4.75
CA SER A 100 0.62 8.06 -3.57
C SER A 100 1.08 8.78 -2.28
N GLY A 101 2.02 9.72 -2.39
CA GLY A 101 2.46 10.54 -1.25
C GLY A 101 1.38 11.47 -0.70
N GLN A 102 0.51 12.00 -1.56
CA GLN A 102 -0.59 12.89 -1.18
C GLN A 102 -1.78 12.10 -0.60
N LEU A 103 -2.07 10.91 -1.14
CA LEU A 103 -3.04 9.98 -0.57
C LEU A 103 -2.59 9.48 0.81
N LEU A 104 -1.29 9.19 0.97
CA LEU A 104 -0.70 8.76 2.23
C LEU A 104 -0.72 9.90 3.28
N ALA A 105 -0.45 11.14 2.88
CA ALA A 105 -0.60 12.31 3.73
C ALA A 105 -2.07 12.51 4.16
N HIS A 106 -3.02 12.37 3.23
CA HIS A 106 -4.45 12.42 3.52
C HIS A 106 -4.88 11.30 4.47
N HIS A 107 -4.40 10.07 4.27
CA HIS A 107 -4.68 8.93 5.13
C HIS A 107 -4.15 9.14 6.57
N ARG A 108 -2.92 9.65 6.72
CA ARG A 108 -2.35 10.05 8.03
C ARG A 108 -3.24 11.04 8.75
N LEU A 109 -3.87 11.94 7.99
CA LEU A 109 -4.75 12.97 8.49
C LEU A 109 -6.16 12.51 8.82
N VAL A 110 -6.68 11.53 8.09
CA VAL A 110 -7.99 10.92 8.34
C VAL A 110 -7.94 9.98 9.55
N MET A 111 -6.82 9.27 9.79
CA MET A 111 -6.78 8.11 10.70
C MET A 111 -6.14 8.30 12.10
N THR A 112 -5.55 9.46 12.45
CA THR A 112 -4.99 9.88 13.79
C THR A 112 -3.53 9.52 14.14
N ASP A 113 -2.91 10.45 14.90
CA ASP A 113 -1.53 10.61 15.45
C ASP A 113 -0.44 9.78 14.76
N ALA A 114 0.65 10.42 14.32
CA ALA A 114 1.72 9.79 13.54
C ALA A 114 2.16 8.42 14.10
N ASN A 115 2.17 8.27 15.43
CA ASN A 115 2.47 7.00 16.10
C ASN A 115 1.37 5.93 15.97
N THR A 116 0.10 6.30 15.96
CA THR A 116 -1.03 5.36 15.82
C THR A 116 -1.23 4.94 14.36
N ALA A 117 -1.04 5.85 13.40
CA ALA A 117 -0.99 5.50 11.98
C ALA A 117 0.20 4.56 11.70
N LEU A 118 1.40 4.85 12.23
CA LEU A 118 2.56 3.96 12.12
C LEU A 118 2.34 2.59 12.78
N VAL A 119 1.72 2.53 13.96
CA VAL A 119 1.47 1.27 14.68
C VAL A 119 0.32 0.46 14.07
N SER A 120 -0.74 1.11 13.60
CA SER A 120 -1.83 0.44 12.87
C SER A 120 -1.38 0.00 11.48
N MET A 121 -0.43 0.70 10.85
CA MET A 121 0.19 0.32 9.57
C MET A 121 1.33 -0.69 9.74
N GLN A 122 1.98 -0.79 10.90
CA GLN A 122 2.82 -1.96 11.18
C GLN A 122 1.99 -3.25 11.36
N ALA A 123 0.68 -3.14 11.53
CA ALA A 123 -0.23 -4.25 11.80
C ALA A 123 -1.03 -4.76 10.59
N SER A 124 -0.99 -4.11 9.41
CA SER A 124 -1.67 -4.67 8.24
C SER A 124 -1.00 -5.97 7.82
N LYS A 125 -1.72 -7.06 8.01
CA LYS A 125 -1.25 -8.39 7.63
C LYS A 125 -1.54 -8.62 6.16
N LEU A 126 -0.69 -9.38 5.48
CA LEU A 126 -0.93 -9.90 4.12
C LEU A 126 -2.35 -10.48 3.95
N SER A 127 -2.94 -11.02 5.01
CA SER A 127 -4.32 -11.51 5.05
C SER A 127 -5.40 -10.47 4.72
N GLU A 128 -5.13 -9.17 4.87
CA GLU A 128 -6.06 -8.08 4.56
C GLU A 128 -6.28 -7.90 3.05
N PHE A 129 -5.34 -8.39 2.23
CA PHE A 129 -5.41 -8.36 0.77
C PHE A 129 -5.95 -9.67 0.17
N ASN A 130 -6.25 -10.66 1.02
CA ASN A 130 -6.85 -11.91 0.57
C ASN A 130 -8.38 -11.79 0.52
N PHE A 131 -8.91 -11.44 -0.65
CA PHE A 131 -10.36 -11.29 -0.89
C PHE A 131 -11.00 -12.57 -1.48
N LEU A 132 -12.31 -12.71 -1.31
CA LEU A 132 -13.10 -13.80 -1.91
C LEU A 132 -13.33 -13.55 -3.41
N GLU A 133 -12.97 -14.53 -4.24
CA GLU A 133 -12.95 -14.43 -5.71
C GLU A 133 -14.34 -14.28 -6.34
N ASP A 134 -15.38 -14.77 -5.66
CA ASP A 134 -16.75 -14.81 -6.18
C ASP A 134 -17.39 -13.41 -6.34
N GLY A 135 -16.78 -12.35 -5.79
CA GLY A 135 -17.27 -10.97 -5.87
C GLY A 135 -16.47 -10.02 -6.77
N SER A 136 -15.31 -10.47 -7.27
CA SER A 136 -14.37 -9.63 -8.02
C SER A 136 -14.32 -10.04 -9.49
N ALA A 137 -14.59 -9.11 -10.41
CA ALA A 137 -14.47 -9.38 -11.83
C ALA A 137 -13.02 -9.74 -12.20
N LEU A 138 -12.86 -10.75 -13.05
CA LEU A 138 -11.57 -11.03 -13.68
C LEU A 138 -11.22 -9.91 -14.65
N SER A 139 -9.93 -9.61 -14.76
CA SER A 139 -9.49 -8.68 -15.78
C SER A 139 -9.84 -9.18 -17.18
N LYS A 140 -10.07 -8.24 -18.09
CA LYS A 140 -10.25 -8.48 -19.52
C LYS A 140 -9.05 -7.97 -20.32
N ASP A 141 -8.06 -7.37 -19.65
CA ASP A 141 -6.85 -6.86 -20.25
C ASP A 141 -5.77 -7.95 -20.28
N GLU A 142 -5.18 -8.18 -21.45
CA GLU A 142 -4.10 -9.15 -21.61
C GLU A 142 -2.84 -8.73 -20.84
N ALA A 143 -2.60 -7.42 -20.68
CA ALA A 143 -1.47 -6.88 -19.94
C ALA A 143 -1.52 -7.28 -18.45
N ASP A 144 -2.70 -7.17 -17.83
CA ASP A 144 -2.91 -7.55 -16.43
C ASP A 144 -2.59 -9.04 -16.19
N PHE A 145 -2.92 -9.92 -17.14
CA PHE A 145 -2.57 -11.35 -17.06
C PHE A 145 -1.08 -11.61 -17.29
N GLN A 146 -0.42 -10.80 -18.13
CA GLN A 146 1.02 -10.87 -18.32
C GLN A 146 1.75 -10.44 -17.03
N GLU A 147 1.33 -9.36 -16.40
CA GLU A 147 1.86 -8.89 -15.11
C GLU A 147 1.65 -9.93 -14.00
N ALA A 148 0.45 -10.53 -13.92
CA ALA A 148 0.16 -11.61 -12.97
C ALA A 148 1.06 -12.84 -13.21
N SER A 149 1.31 -13.19 -14.48
CA SER A 149 2.22 -14.28 -14.86
C SER A 149 3.66 -13.99 -14.46
N MET A 150 4.13 -12.75 -14.63
CA MET A 150 5.47 -12.32 -14.17
C MET A 150 5.60 -12.46 -12.65
N ALA A 151 4.59 -12.01 -11.88
CA ALA A 151 4.59 -12.11 -10.43
C ALA A 151 4.62 -13.58 -9.96
N LEU A 152 3.88 -14.48 -10.63
CA LEU A 152 3.92 -15.92 -10.35
C LEU A 152 5.27 -16.53 -10.70
N ASN A 153 5.88 -16.14 -11.81
CA ASN A 153 7.21 -16.64 -12.20
C ASN A 153 8.27 -16.24 -11.17
N LEU A 154 8.25 -15.00 -10.66
CA LEU A 154 9.12 -14.61 -9.53
C LEU A 154 8.84 -15.45 -8.28
N ALA A 155 7.58 -15.69 -7.96
CA ALA A 155 7.22 -16.53 -6.81
C ALA A 155 7.80 -17.95 -6.93
N VAL A 156 7.73 -18.54 -8.13
CA VAL A 156 8.27 -19.86 -8.42
C VAL A 156 9.80 -19.85 -8.33
N THR A 157 10.47 -18.93 -9.01
CA THR A 157 11.94 -18.83 -8.99
C THR A 157 12.47 -18.61 -7.56
N GLN A 158 11.84 -17.70 -6.81
CA GLN A 158 12.21 -17.48 -5.41
C GLN A 158 11.96 -18.73 -4.58
N SER A 159 10.85 -19.46 -4.81
CA SER A 159 10.59 -20.73 -4.14
C SER A 159 11.64 -21.80 -4.45
N GLU A 160 12.17 -21.86 -5.67
CA GLU A 160 13.25 -22.77 -6.04
C GLU A 160 14.57 -22.40 -5.37
N GLU A 161 14.89 -21.10 -5.26
CA GLU A 161 16.03 -20.62 -4.46
C GLU A 161 15.87 -20.97 -2.98
N ASN A 162 14.67 -20.79 -2.44
CA ASN A 162 14.35 -21.13 -1.06
C ASN A 162 14.56 -22.63 -0.77
N GLN A 163 14.28 -23.51 -1.72
CA GLN A 163 14.60 -24.94 -1.57
C GLN A 163 16.10 -25.20 -1.45
N LYS A 164 16.95 -24.43 -2.15
CA LYS A 164 18.41 -24.55 -2.02
C LYS A 164 18.87 -24.18 -0.61
N GLU A 165 18.29 -23.15 0.00
CA GLU A 165 18.59 -22.75 1.38
C GLU A 165 18.09 -23.76 2.42
N VAL A 166 16.93 -24.38 2.20
CA VAL A 166 16.48 -25.51 3.03
C VAL A 166 17.49 -26.67 2.96
N MET A 167 17.96 -27.02 1.76
CA MET A 167 18.97 -28.06 1.59
C MET A 167 20.32 -27.68 2.22
N ARG A 168 20.72 -26.40 2.14
CA ARG A 168 21.90 -25.86 2.83
C ARG A 168 21.79 -26.10 4.33
N PHE A 169 20.67 -25.72 4.95
CA PHE A 169 20.43 -25.93 6.37
C PHE A 169 20.51 -27.41 6.77
N LEU A 170 19.84 -28.30 6.02
CA LEU A 170 19.89 -29.74 6.29
C LEU A 170 21.32 -30.29 6.24
N ASN A 171 22.10 -29.88 5.23
CA ASN A 171 23.51 -30.26 5.10
C ASN A 171 24.35 -29.69 6.25
N THR A 172 24.13 -28.45 6.68
CA THR A 172 24.83 -27.84 7.82
C THR A 172 24.56 -28.63 9.11
N VAL A 173 23.30 -28.99 9.37
CA VAL A 173 22.92 -29.81 10.52
C VAL A 173 23.59 -31.19 10.47
N GLU A 174 23.57 -31.86 9.32
CA GLU A 174 24.24 -33.17 9.15
C GLU A 174 25.76 -33.07 9.40
N ASN A 175 26.41 -32.05 8.86
CA ASN A 175 27.84 -31.80 9.06
C ASN A 175 28.19 -31.50 10.52
N LEU A 176 27.34 -30.75 11.23
CA LEU A 176 27.47 -30.45 12.66
C LEU A 176 27.52 -31.71 13.51
N PHE A 177 26.64 -32.68 13.22
CA PHE A 177 26.63 -33.97 13.93
C PHE A 177 27.88 -34.82 13.64
N ASN A 178 28.40 -34.75 12.42
CA ASN A 178 29.59 -35.49 11.97
C ASN A 178 30.93 -34.83 12.35
N CYS A 179 30.93 -33.57 12.81
CA CYS A 179 32.13 -32.82 13.15
C CYS A 179 32.73 -33.31 14.51
N PRO A 180 34.06 -33.32 14.70
CA PRO A 180 34.69 -33.69 15.97
C PRO A 180 34.68 -32.54 17.01
N LEU A 181 33.61 -31.76 17.06
CA LEU A 181 33.38 -30.76 18.11
C LEU A 181 32.80 -31.42 19.37
N ASP A 182 32.99 -30.78 20.51
CA ASP A 182 32.34 -31.21 21.75
C ASP A 182 30.83 -30.95 21.70
N ASN A 183 30.08 -31.66 22.55
CA ASN A 183 28.62 -31.62 22.53
C ASN A 183 28.04 -30.25 22.91
N GLU A 184 28.75 -29.44 23.69
CA GLU A 184 28.28 -28.13 24.12
C GLU A 184 28.41 -27.12 22.98
N THR A 185 29.54 -27.13 22.28
CA THR A 185 29.75 -26.32 21.06
C THR A 185 28.77 -26.70 19.96
N LYS A 186 28.55 -28.01 19.71
CA LYS A 186 27.55 -28.48 18.73
C LYS A 186 26.13 -27.99 19.04
N LEU A 187 25.74 -28.03 20.32
CA LEU A 187 24.43 -27.59 20.74
C LEU A 187 24.24 -26.08 20.54
N GLN A 188 25.30 -25.30 20.75
CA GLN A 188 25.28 -23.86 20.55
C GLN A 188 25.17 -23.51 19.06
N GLU A 189 26.02 -24.09 18.21
CA GLU A 189 25.98 -23.89 16.76
C GLU A 189 24.63 -24.33 16.16
N LEU A 190 24.06 -25.45 16.63
CA LEU A 190 22.74 -25.89 16.20
C LEU A 190 21.64 -24.90 16.57
N LYS A 191 21.71 -24.26 17.75
CA LYS A 191 20.72 -23.25 18.16
C LYS A 191 20.78 -22.00 17.29
N GLU A 192 21.99 -21.57 16.94
CA GLU A 192 22.22 -20.42 16.06
C GLU A 192 21.67 -20.71 14.66
N GLU A 193 22.06 -21.83 14.05
CA GLU A 193 21.55 -22.24 12.74
C GLU A 193 20.03 -22.43 12.72
N PHE A 194 19.42 -23.00 13.78
CA PHE A 194 17.96 -23.11 13.87
C PHE A 194 17.26 -21.76 13.99
N SER A 195 17.86 -20.82 14.71
CA SER A 195 17.32 -19.47 14.87
C SER A 195 17.34 -18.75 13.52
N ASP A 196 18.46 -18.80 12.82
CA ASP A 196 18.64 -18.18 11.50
C ASP A 196 17.70 -18.81 10.47
N PHE A 197 17.62 -20.14 10.45
CA PHE A 197 16.70 -20.86 9.57
C PHE A 197 15.24 -20.56 9.86
N ARG A 198 14.86 -20.35 11.13
CA ARG A 198 13.48 -19.95 11.48
C ARG A 198 13.14 -18.56 10.94
N VAL A 199 14.06 -17.61 11.04
CA VAL A 199 13.87 -16.26 10.48
C VAL A 199 13.75 -16.35 8.96
N TYR A 200 14.64 -17.12 8.32
CA TYR A 200 14.61 -17.37 6.89
C TYR A 200 13.28 -17.98 6.41
N LEU A 201 12.80 -19.04 7.08
CA LEU A 201 11.52 -19.68 6.75
C LEU A 201 10.32 -18.73 6.85
N GLN A 202 10.34 -17.83 7.83
CA GLN A 202 9.28 -16.83 7.98
C GLN A 202 9.30 -15.86 6.80
N GLN A 203 10.48 -15.33 6.44
CA GLN A 203 10.65 -14.44 5.29
C GLN A 203 10.27 -15.11 3.97
N MET A 204 10.66 -16.37 3.78
CA MET A 204 10.27 -17.20 2.64
C MET A 204 8.75 -17.25 2.51
N ASN A 205 8.04 -17.60 3.59
CA ASN A 205 6.60 -17.76 3.55
C ASN A 205 5.89 -16.42 3.27
N ASP A 206 6.32 -15.35 3.94
CA ASP A 206 5.76 -14.02 3.74
C ASP A 206 5.94 -13.56 2.29
N SER A 207 7.11 -13.81 1.70
CA SER A 207 7.42 -13.52 0.30
C SER A 207 6.54 -14.31 -0.67
N THR A 208 6.34 -15.62 -0.46
CA THR A 208 5.49 -16.43 -1.34
C THR A 208 4.04 -15.97 -1.28
N VAL A 209 3.53 -15.67 -0.08
CA VAL A 209 2.18 -15.14 0.10
C VAL A 209 2.04 -13.76 -0.56
N ALA A 210 3.07 -12.91 -0.49
CA ALA A 210 3.06 -11.60 -1.10
C ALA A 210 2.91 -11.68 -2.63
N PHE A 211 3.73 -12.47 -3.31
CA PHE A 211 3.61 -12.63 -4.76
C PHE A 211 2.33 -13.31 -5.21
N ALA A 212 1.85 -14.33 -4.46
CA ALA A 212 0.58 -14.97 -4.76
C ALA A 212 -0.59 -13.96 -4.65
N THR A 213 -0.53 -13.09 -3.65
CA THR A 213 -1.54 -12.03 -3.46
C THR A 213 -1.44 -10.96 -4.54
N LEU A 214 -0.23 -10.57 -4.94
CA LEU A 214 -0.01 -9.65 -6.06
C LEU A 214 -0.58 -10.20 -7.36
N ALA A 215 -0.25 -11.45 -7.71
CA ALA A 215 -0.76 -12.11 -8.91
C ALA A 215 -2.29 -12.17 -8.91
N LYS A 216 -2.90 -12.41 -7.73
CA LYS A 216 -4.34 -12.36 -7.56
C LYS A 216 -4.90 -10.95 -7.76
N LEU A 217 -4.29 -9.92 -7.17
CA LEU A 217 -4.70 -8.54 -7.36
C LEU A 217 -4.62 -8.11 -8.83
N LEU A 218 -3.61 -8.57 -9.57
CA LEU A 218 -3.44 -8.28 -11.00
C LEU A 218 -4.46 -9.03 -11.87
N ALA A 219 -4.78 -10.29 -11.53
CA ALA A 219 -5.75 -11.09 -12.30
C ALA A 219 -7.20 -10.59 -12.17
N HIS A 220 -7.49 -9.77 -11.15
CA HIS A 220 -8.80 -9.17 -10.91
C HIS A 220 -8.73 -7.68 -11.18
N THR A 221 -9.64 -7.15 -11.99
CA THR A 221 -9.69 -5.71 -12.27
C THR A 221 -11.15 -5.26 -12.23
N PRO A 222 -11.49 -4.19 -11.49
CA PRO A 222 -12.85 -3.66 -11.47
C PRO A 222 -13.38 -3.32 -12.86
N GLU A 223 -14.68 -3.52 -13.09
CA GLU A 223 -15.28 -3.21 -14.40
C GLU A 223 -15.39 -1.70 -14.63
N ASP A 224 -15.65 -0.92 -13.57
CA ASP A 224 -15.75 0.54 -13.65
C ASP A 224 -14.37 1.19 -13.79
N SER A 225 -14.28 2.11 -14.75
CA SER A 225 -13.08 2.89 -15.05
C SER A 225 -12.56 3.73 -13.88
N ALA A 226 -13.44 4.24 -13.02
CA ALA A 226 -13.02 5.00 -11.84
C ALA A 226 -12.33 4.10 -10.79
N ASP A 227 -12.86 2.89 -10.62
CA ASP A 227 -12.33 1.90 -9.68
C ASP A 227 -11.02 1.27 -10.17
N LYS A 228 -10.77 1.24 -11.49
CA LYS A 228 -9.49 0.75 -12.05
C LYS A 228 -8.28 1.57 -11.61
N LEU A 229 -8.41 2.89 -11.52
CA LEU A 229 -7.30 3.75 -11.08
C LEU A 229 -7.00 3.53 -9.60
N ALA A 230 -8.05 3.45 -8.78
CA ALA A 230 -7.94 3.12 -7.36
C ALA A 230 -7.31 1.73 -7.16
N TRP A 231 -7.71 0.76 -7.99
CA TRP A 231 -7.17 -0.60 -7.97
C TRP A 231 -5.67 -0.65 -8.30
N ARG A 232 -5.24 0.06 -9.35
CA ARG A 232 -3.81 0.18 -9.70
C ARG A 232 -2.99 0.86 -8.58
N THR A 233 -3.58 1.84 -7.92
CA THR A 233 -2.94 2.50 -6.77
C THR A 233 -2.78 1.53 -5.60
N LEU A 234 -3.79 0.70 -5.31
CA LEU A 234 -3.73 -0.34 -4.30
C LEU A 234 -2.65 -1.39 -4.60
N ILE A 235 -2.47 -1.75 -5.87
CA ILE A 235 -1.41 -2.67 -6.31
C ILE A 235 -0.02 -2.05 -6.07
N ALA A 236 0.19 -0.80 -6.49
CA ALA A 236 1.46 -0.11 -6.26
C ALA A 236 1.80 0.05 -4.75
N ASP A 237 0.78 0.35 -3.92
CA ASP A 237 0.93 0.41 -2.47
C ASP A 237 1.24 -0.96 -1.87
N PHE A 238 0.66 -2.04 -2.43
CA PHE A 238 0.96 -3.41 -2.04
C PHE A 238 2.42 -3.77 -2.36
N GLU A 239 2.88 -3.49 -3.58
CA GLU A 239 4.25 -3.77 -4.03
C GLU A 239 5.28 -3.10 -3.13
N THR A 240 5.12 -1.79 -2.91
CA THR A 240 6.03 -0.99 -2.09
C THR A 240 6.18 -1.53 -0.66
N ARG A 241 5.13 -2.18 -0.13
CA ARG A 241 5.01 -2.55 1.28
C ARG A 241 5.33 -3.99 1.57
N PHE A 242 4.95 -4.91 0.69
CA PHE A 242 5.05 -6.35 0.92
C PHE A 242 6.11 -7.02 0.04
N LEU A 243 6.56 -6.37 -1.03
CA LEU A 243 7.74 -6.84 -1.76
C LEU A 243 9.00 -6.18 -1.21
N THR A 244 10.05 -6.97 -1.10
CA THR A 244 11.39 -6.44 -0.81
C THR A 244 11.90 -5.60 -1.98
N GLU A 245 12.87 -4.72 -1.73
CA GLU A 245 13.49 -3.90 -2.78
C GLU A 245 14.07 -4.75 -3.92
N THR A 246 14.71 -5.88 -3.58
CA THR A 246 15.20 -6.85 -4.58
C THR A 246 14.08 -7.37 -5.46
N GLN A 247 12.91 -7.64 -4.89
CA GLN A 247 11.76 -8.16 -5.62
C GLN A 247 11.13 -7.14 -6.53
N GLN A 248 11.02 -5.88 -6.08
CA GLN A 248 10.53 -4.78 -6.90
C GLN A 248 11.46 -4.55 -8.11
N VAL A 249 12.76 -4.50 -7.87
CA VAL A 249 13.77 -4.33 -8.93
C VAL A 249 13.78 -5.53 -9.90
N ALA A 250 13.65 -6.76 -9.40
CA ALA A 250 13.54 -7.93 -10.26
C ALA A 250 12.26 -7.87 -11.12
N TYR A 251 11.14 -7.43 -10.54
CA TYR A 251 9.90 -7.24 -11.27
C TYR A 251 10.03 -6.20 -12.38
N ASP A 252 10.70 -5.06 -12.11
CA ASP A 252 11.01 -4.05 -13.13
C ASP A 252 11.89 -4.58 -14.26
N PHE A 253 12.84 -5.46 -13.95
CA PHE A 253 13.68 -6.11 -14.95
C PHE A 253 12.90 -7.09 -15.83
N MET A 254 11.90 -7.78 -15.29
CA MET A 254 11.02 -8.62 -16.09
C MET A 254 10.16 -7.80 -17.06
N HIS A 255 9.72 -6.60 -16.68
CA HIS A 255 9.07 -5.67 -17.61
C HIS A 255 9.98 -5.21 -18.75
N GLN A 256 11.30 -5.28 -18.57
CA GLN A 256 12.30 -4.99 -19.60
C GLN A 256 12.60 -6.22 -20.49
N GLY A 257 11.94 -7.36 -20.24
CA GLY A 257 12.04 -8.57 -21.04
C GLY A 257 13.01 -9.63 -20.52
N LEU A 258 13.52 -9.48 -19.29
CA LEU A 258 14.34 -10.50 -18.63
C LEU A 258 13.46 -11.62 -18.07
N ASP A 259 14.01 -12.84 -18.01
CA ASP A 259 13.34 -13.91 -17.28
C ASP A 259 13.48 -13.73 -15.75
N ALA A 260 12.65 -14.43 -14.98
CA ALA A 260 12.60 -14.28 -13.52
C ALA A 260 13.93 -14.64 -12.82
N THR A 261 14.71 -15.56 -13.38
CA THR A 261 15.99 -15.99 -12.80
C THR A 261 17.04 -14.91 -13.03
N GLU A 262 17.19 -14.47 -14.29
CA GLU A 262 18.11 -13.40 -14.66
C GLU A 262 17.77 -12.09 -13.92
N ALA A 263 16.48 -11.78 -13.78
CA ALA A 263 16.02 -10.59 -13.10
C ALA A 263 16.39 -10.57 -11.61
N ILE A 264 16.22 -11.69 -10.89
CA ILE A 264 16.60 -11.81 -9.48
C ILE A 264 18.12 -11.72 -9.30
N GLU A 265 18.90 -12.38 -10.17
CA GLU A 265 20.36 -12.31 -10.13
C GLU A 265 20.87 -10.87 -10.32
N ILE A 266 20.37 -10.17 -11.35
CA ILE A 266 20.74 -8.78 -11.64
C ILE A 266 20.27 -7.84 -10.53
N ALA A 267 19.06 -8.01 -9.99
CA ALA A 267 18.56 -7.21 -8.87
C ALA A 267 19.45 -7.35 -7.63
N ASN A 268 19.87 -8.57 -7.30
CA ASN A 268 20.78 -8.84 -6.20
C ASN A 268 22.17 -8.21 -6.42
N GLU A 269 22.68 -8.18 -7.65
CA GLU A 269 23.94 -7.51 -7.98
C GLU A 269 23.82 -5.98 -7.94
N TYR A 270 22.68 -5.45 -8.39
CA TYR A 270 22.40 -4.02 -8.43
C TYR A 270 22.35 -3.42 -7.02
N LEU A 271 21.65 -4.08 -6.08
CA LEU A 271 21.46 -3.61 -4.70
C LEU A 271 22.65 -3.85 -3.77
N LYS A 272 23.66 -4.62 -4.20
CA LYS A 272 24.92 -4.81 -3.46
C LYS A 272 25.91 -3.65 -3.65
N LYS A 273 25.63 -2.71 -4.56
CA LYS A 273 26.47 -1.54 -4.87
C LYS A 273 26.01 -0.30 -4.12
#